data_AF-A0A151SM73-F1
#
_entry.id   AF-A0A151SM73-F1
#
_cell.length_a   1.000
_cell.length_b   1.000
_cell.length_c   1.000
_cell.angle_alpha   90.00
_cell.angle_beta   90.00
_cell.angle_gamma   90.00
#
_symmetry.space_group_name_H-M   'P 1'
#
loop_
_entity.id
_entity.type
_entity.pdbx_description
1 polymer ?
#
loop_
_entity_poly.entity_id
_entity_poly.type
_entity_poly.pdbx_seq_one_letter_code
_entity_poly.pdbx_strand_id
1 'polypeptide(L)'
;MNRTLVERVRCMLSEAKLPKHFWGEALLAVVHVINLSPTVALNTELPDKTWFGKNVSYDYLRVFGCKIFVHVPKDERSKLHPKWKS
;
A
#
# COMPACT_ATOMS: atom_id res chain seq x y z
N MET A 1 13.30 -0.75 -15.21
CA MET A 1 12.46 -0.57 -14.00
C MET A 1 11.18 0.22 -14.27
N ASN A 2 11.24 1.38 -14.94
CA ASN A 2 10.06 2.24 -15.15
C ASN A 2 8.85 1.55 -15.81
N ARG A 3 9.07 0.75 -16.87
CA ARG A 3 7.99 -0.04 -17.50
C ARG A 3 7.32 -0.98 -16.50
N THR A 4 8.10 -1.70 -15.71
CA THR A 4 7.59 -2.63 -14.67
C THR A 4 6.76 -1.92 -13.62
N LEU A 5 7.18 -0.73 -13.17
CA LEU A 5 6.41 0.08 -12.22
C LEU A 5 5.05 0.47 -12.80
N VAL A 6 5.03 0.98 -14.03
CA VAL A 6 3.79 1.40 -14.69
C VAL A 6 2.81 0.24 -14.87
N GLU A 7 3.29 -0.94 -15.31
CA GLU A 7 2.40 -2.10 -15.46
C GLU A 7 1.87 -2.58 -14.10
N ARG A 8 2.70 -2.63 -13.06
CA ARG A 8 2.24 -3.01 -11.71
C ARG A 8 1.22 -2.03 -11.15
N VAL A 9 1.40 -0.73 -11.36
CA VAL A 9 0.42 0.30 -10.96
C VAL A 9 -0.92 0.07 -11.67
N ARG A 10 -0.90 -0.21 -12.98
CA ARG A 10 -2.12 -0.51 -13.75
C ARG A 10 -2.82 -1.75 -13.22
N CYS A 11 -2.08 -2.84 -13.00
CA CYS A 11 -2.63 -4.08 -12.43
C CYS A 11 -3.25 -3.84 -11.05
N MET A 12 -2.55 -3.13 -10.17
CA MET A 12 -2.98 -2.87 -8.80
C MET A 12 -4.25 -2.01 -8.74
N LEU A 13 -4.35 -0.96 -9.58
CA LEU A 13 -5.56 -0.16 -9.70
C LEU A 13 -6.75 -0.95 -10.26
N SER A 14 -6.48 -1.79 -11.27
CA SER A 14 -7.50 -2.65 -11.89
C SER A 14 -8.07 -3.67 -10.89
N GLU A 15 -7.20 -4.32 -10.12
CA GLU A 15 -7.59 -5.32 -9.12
C GLU A 15 -8.41 -4.68 -7.99
N ALA A 16 -7.95 -3.54 -7.48
CA ALA A 16 -8.65 -2.81 -6.43
C ALA A 16 -9.91 -2.07 -6.92
N LYS A 17 -10.18 -2.07 -8.23
CA LYS A 17 -11.27 -1.30 -8.87
C LYS A 17 -11.24 0.18 -8.50
N LEU A 18 -10.04 0.74 -8.36
CA LEU A 18 -9.84 2.14 -7.98
C LEU A 18 -9.65 3.03 -9.21
N PRO A 19 -10.16 4.28 -9.17
CA PRO A 19 -10.00 5.23 -10.27
C PRO A 19 -8.55 5.67 -10.44
N LYS A 20 -8.22 6.12 -11.66
CA LYS A 20 -6.85 6.50 -12.07
C LYS A 20 -6.20 7.58 -11.19
N HIS A 21 -6.97 8.41 -10.50
CA HIS A 21 -6.39 9.45 -9.63
C HIS A 21 -5.64 8.87 -8.41
N PHE A 22 -5.85 7.60 -8.06
CA PHE A 22 -5.06 6.90 -7.04
C PHE A 22 -3.71 6.36 -7.54
N TRP A 23 -3.28 6.70 -8.76
CA TRP A 23 -2.03 6.18 -9.33
C TRP A 23 -0.79 6.46 -8.47
N GLY A 24 -0.75 7.60 -7.77
CA GLY A 24 0.36 7.94 -6.87
C GLY A 24 0.44 6.97 -5.69
N GLU A 25 -0.69 6.69 -5.03
CA GLU A 25 -0.78 5.72 -3.93
C GLU A 25 -0.43 4.30 -4.41
N ALA A 26 -0.93 3.91 -5.59
CA ALA A 26 -0.59 2.62 -6.19
C ALA A 26 0.93 2.54 -6.49
N LEU A 27 1.55 3.62 -6.98
CA LEU A 27 2.98 3.65 -7.24
C LEU A 27 3.79 3.51 -5.94
N LEU A 28 3.40 4.22 -4.88
CA LEU A 28 4.02 4.11 -3.56
C LEU A 28 3.93 2.67 -3.04
N ALA A 29 2.75 2.05 -3.12
CA ALA A 29 2.55 0.67 -2.71
C ALA A 29 3.41 -0.31 -3.52
N VAL A 30 3.49 -0.14 -4.85
CA VAL A 30 4.34 -0.97 -5.72
C VAL A 30 5.81 -0.86 -5.36
N VAL A 31 6.33 0.36 -5.17
CA VAL A 31 7.73 0.59 -4.79
C VAL A 31 8.02 0.01 -3.42
N HIS A 32 7.09 0.19 -2.46
CA HIS A 32 7.22 -0.37 -1.13
C HIS A 32 7.32 -1.89 -1.16
N VAL A 33 6.42 -2.57 -1.89
CA VAL A 33 6.47 -4.03 -2.05
C VAL A 33 7.76 -4.48 -2.73
N ILE A 34 8.26 -3.74 -3.74
CA ILE A 34 9.54 -4.05 -4.38
C ILE A 34 10.70 -4.00 -3.39
N ASN A 35 10.74 -3.00 -2.52
CA ASN A 35 11.80 -2.85 -1.52
C ASN A 35 11.73 -3.93 -0.42
N LEU A 36 10.53 -4.48 -0.17
CA LEU A 36 10.30 -5.59 0.76
C LEU A 36 10.39 -6.98 0.14
N SER A 37 10.63 -7.06 -1.18
CA SER A 37 10.71 -8.33 -1.90
C SER A 37 12.16 -8.75 -2.10
N PRO A 38 12.51 -10.03 -1.90
CA PRO A 38 13.81 -10.57 -2.27
C PRO A 38 14.14 -10.28 -3.74
N THR A 39 15.37 -9.87 -4.01
CA THR A 39 15.83 -9.62 -5.37
C THR A 39 17.13 -10.35 -5.68
N VAL A 40 17.20 -10.96 -6.86
CA VAL A 40 18.39 -11.69 -7.33
C VAL A 40 19.61 -10.77 -7.41
N ALA A 41 19.40 -9.49 -7.73
CA ALA A 41 20.47 -8.49 -7.79
C ALA A 41 21.18 -8.27 -6.44
N LEU A 42 20.55 -8.65 -5.33
CA LEU A 42 21.10 -8.55 -3.97
C LEU A 42 21.27 -9.94 -3.33
N ASN A 43 21.57 -10.97 -4.12
CA ASN A 43 21.71 -12.35 -3.62
C ASN A 43 20.48 -12.82 -2.82
N THR A 44 19.28 -12.48 -3.29
CA THR A 44 18.00 -12.79 -2.64
C THR A 44 17.78 -12.12 -1.27
N GLU A 45 18.55 -11.09 -0.94
CA GLU A 45 18.25 -10.18 0.17
C GLU A 45 17.18 -9.14 -0.21
N LEU A 46 16.60 -8.51 0.81
CA LEU A 46 15.62 -7.43 0.67
C LEU A 46 16.34 -6.09 0.47
N PRO A 47 15.99 -5.29 -0.55
CA PRO A 47 16.54 -3.96 -0.73
C PRO A 47 16.43 -3.07 0.52
N ASP A 48 15.29 -3.09 1.21
CA ASP A 48 15.05 -2.26 2.39
C ASP A 48 15.97 -2.64 3.57
N LYS A 49 16.13 -3.95 3.80
CA LYS A 49 17.05 -4.50 4.81
C LYS A 49 18.50 -4.14 4.47
N THR A 50 18.89 -4.27 3.21
CA THR A 50 20.25 -3.93 2.75
C THR A 50 20.55 -2.45 2.90
N TRP A 51 19.56 -1.59 2.64
CA TRP A 51 19.73 -0.14 2.70
C TRP A 51 19.74 0.41 4.13
N PHE A 52 18.82 -0.06 4.98
CA PHE A 52 18.64 0.47 6.34
C PHE A 52 19.26 -0.39 7.44
N GLY A 53 19.76 -1.59 7.12
CA GLY A 53 20.40 -2.50 8.08
C GLY A 53 19.44 -3.05 9.14
N LYS A 54 18.12 -2.93 8.94
CA LYS A 54 17.09 -3.36 9.90
C LYS A 54 16.27 -4.51 9.32
N ASN A 55 15.89 -5.44 10.19
CA ASN A 55 14.89 -6.45 9.83
C ASN A 55 13.53 -5.79 9.63
N VAL A 56 12.77 -6.31 8.67
CA VAL A 56 11.48 -5.75 8.29
C VAL A 56 10.36 -6.64 8.82
N SER A 57 9.35 -6.03 9.44
CA SER A 57 8.09 -6.71 9.77
C SER A 57 7.14 -6.63 8.58
N TYR A 58 6.27 -7.62 8.43
CA TYR A 58 5.23 -7.65 7.39
C TYR A 58 3.83 -7.46 7.98
N ASP A 59 3.71 -7.35 9.31
CA ASP A 59 2.42 -7.36 10.02
C ASP A 59 1.54 -6.15 9.68
N TYR A 60 2.17 -5.06 9.22
CA TYR A 60 1.49 -3.85 8.82
C TYR A 60 1.04 -3.87 7.34
N LEU A 61 1.48 -4.83 6.53
CA LEU A 61 1.09 -4.90 5.13
C LEU A 61 -0.39 -5.20 5.00
N ARG A 62 -1.05 -4.46 4.11
CA ARG A 62 -2.45 -4.62 3.75
C ARG A 62 -2.58 -4.72 2.25
N VAL A 63 -3.63 -5.41 1.81
CA VAL A 63 -4.00 -5.46 0.39
C VAL A 63 -4.33 -4.04 -0.06
N PHE A 64 -3.77 -3.62 -1.20
CA PHE A 64 -4.06 -2.32 -1.76
C PHE A 64 -5.55 -2.19 -2.11
N GLY A 65 -6.17 -1.08 -1.74
CA GLY A 65 -7.61 -0.89 -1.89
C GLY A 65 -8.47 -1.67 -0.90
N CYS A 66 -7.88 -2.22 0.17
CA CYS A 66 -8.68 -2.81 1.24
C CYS A 66 -9.62 -1.78 1.88
N LYS A 67 -10.79 -2.25 2.30
CA LYS A 67 -11.79 -1.42 2.99
C LYS A 67 -11.25 -1.04 4.37
N ILE A 68 -11.19 0.26 4.65
CA ILE A 68 -10.79 0.78 5.96
C ILE A 68 -12.01 1.40 6.65
N PHE A 69 -12.00 1.42 7.98
CA PHE A 69 -13.02 2.11 8.76
C PHE A 69 -12.35 3.24 9.54
N VAL A 70 -12.77 4.47 9.29
CA VAL A 70 -12.24 5.66 9.96
C VAL A 70 -13.20 6.07 11.07
N HIS A 71 -12.66 6.33 12.26
CA HIS A 71 -13.43 6.82 13.39
C HIS A 71 -13.92 8.25 13.10
N VAL A 72 -15.23 8.47 13.20
CA VAL A 72 -15.82 9.81 13.07
C VAL A 72 -15.71 10.51 14.43
N PRO A 73 -15.13 11.71 14.57
CA PRO A 73 -15.09 12.43 15.85
C PRO A 73 -16.49 12.65 16.46
N LYS A 74 -16.60 12.75 17.79
CA LYS A 74 -17.90 12.94 18.47
C LYS A 74 -18.63 14.20 18.01
N ASP A 75 -17.88 15.27 17.75
CA ASP A 75 -18.42 16.59 17.38
C ASP A 75 -19.00 16.60 15.95
N GLU A 76 -18.64 15.61 15.12
CA GLU A 76 -19.16 15.41 13.76
C GLU A 76 -20.30 14.36 13.70
N ARG A 77 -20.75 13.83 14.84
CA ARG A 77 -21.80 12.80 14.92
C ARG A 77 -23.13 13.41 15.35
N SER A 78 -24.17 13.25 14.53
CA SER A 78 -25.55 13.45 14.99
C SER A 78 -26.05 12.23 15.77
N LYS A 79 -27.12 12.39 16.56
CA LYS A 79 -27.72 11.30 17.36
C LYS A 79 -28.05 10.11 16.44
N LEU A 80 -27.66 8.89 16.85
CA LEU A 80 -27.80 7.62 16.11
C LEU A 80 -26.90 7.42 14.88
N HIS A 81 -25.95 8.33 14.58
CA HIS A 81 -25.00 8.08 13.49
C HIS A 81 -23.98 6.97 13.83
N PRO A 82 -23.51 6.22 12.81
CA PRO A 82 -22.39 5.29 12.95
C PRO A 82 -21.14 6.00 13.51
N LYS A 83 -20.42 5.30 14.39
CA LYS A 83 -19.17 5.81 14.98
C LYS A 83 -17.99 5.74 14.01
N TRP A 84 -18.14 5.01 12.92
CA TRP A 84 -17.15 4.78 11.89
C TRP A 84 -17.76 5.04 10.51
N LYS A 85 -16.93 5.48 9.57
CA LYS A 85 -17.24 5.57 8.13
C LYS A 85 -16.25 4.69 7.38
N SER A 86 -16.73 4.02 6.34
CA SER A 86 -15.89 3.28 5.41
C SER A 86 -15.57 4.11 4.18
#